data_AF-A0A317JHI6-F1
#
_entry.id   AF-A0A317JHI6-F1
#
_cell.length_a   1.000
_cell.length_b   1.000
_cell.length_c   1.000
_cell.angle_alpha   90.00
_cell.angle_beta   90.00
_cell.angle_gamma   90.00
#
_symmetry.space_group_name_H-M   'P 1'
#
loop_
_entity.id
_entity.type
_entity.pdbx_description
1 polymer ?
#
loop_
_entity_poly.entity_id
_entity_poly.type
_entity_poly.pdbx_seq_one_letter_code
_entity_poly.pdbx_strand_id
1 'polypeptide(L)'
;MSFSFQRLFSLSFLVLALLLSANEWPAEAQKPEKEKHELKFGDPLPANAFVELAKLANPSVVTISTSTVPRRPRGFGRDPLMDMLEQMYGFSPMPQNVQPMHGLGSGFLIRESGMILTNNHVVAGADQIMVHLSSRGEKQFSAKVVGSDERTDIALIKIDGKDF
;
A
#
# COMPACT_ATOMS: atom_id res chain seq x y z
N MET A 1 57.67 -14.01 -61.99
CA MET A 1 58.19 -13.77 -60.62
C MET A 1 57.23 -12.81 -59.92
N SER A 2 56.00 -13.26 -59.64
CA SER A 2 55.51 -13.73 -58.33
C SER A 2 55.49 -12.64 -57.26
N PHE A 3 54.44 -11.81 -57.29
CA PHE A 3 54.06 -10.94 -56.17
C PHE A 3 53.47 -11.80 -55.05
N SER A 4 54.11 -11.80 -53.88
CA SER A 4 53.70 -12.57 -52.70
C SER A 4 52.32 -12.19 -52.21
N PHE A 5 51.40 -13.15 -52.30
CA PHE A 5 49.98 -13.12 -51.95
C PHE A 5 49.73 -13.16 -50.41
N GLN A 6 50.68 -12.66 -49.60
CA GLN A 6 50.73 -12.95 -48.16
C GLN A 6 50.21 -11.83 -47.24
N ARG A 7 49.63 -10.73 -47.76
CA ARG A 7 49.21 -9.57 -46.93
C ARG A 7 47.72 -9.23 -46.95
N LEU A 8 46.88 -10.06 -47.58
CA LEU A 8 45.42 -9.87 -47.59
C LEU A 8 44.65 -10.84 -46.68
N PHE A 9 45.31 -11.86 -46.11
CA PHE A 9 44.64 -12.85 -45.25
C PHE A 9 44.67 -12.52 -43.74
N SER A 10 45.38 -11.48 -43.32
CA SER A 10 45.55 -11.16 -41.88
C SER A 10 44.47 -10.25 -41.30
N LEU A 11 43.72 -9.49 -42.11
CA LEU A 11 42.69 -8.57 -41.59
C LEU A 11 41.28 -9.17 -41.58
N SER A 12 40.98 -10.15 -42.44
CA SER A 12 39.67 -10.81 -42.50
C SER A 12 39.42 -11.70 -41.27
N PHE A 13 40.47 -12.38 -40.79
CA PHE A 13 40.37 -13.28 -39.64
C PHE A 13 40.14 -12.53 -38.31
N LEU A 14 40.66 -11.31 -38.20
CA LEU A 14 40.58 -10.51 -36.98
C LEU A 14 39.20 -9.88 -36.79
N VAL A 15 38.52 -9.52 -37.89
CA VAL A 15 37.12 -9.04 -37.87
C VAL A 15 36.16 -10.19 -37.59
N LEU A 16 36.41 -11.38 -38.13
CA LEU A 16 35.59 -12.57 -37.85
C LEU A 16 35.75 -13.04 -36.39
N ALA A 17 36.96 -13.01 -35.83
CA ALA A 17 37.18 -13.31 -34.42
C ALA A 17 36.51 -12.28 -33.48
N LEU A 18 36.47 -11.00 -33.86
CA LEU A 18 35.78 -9.96 -33.10
C LEU A 18 34.24 -10.12 -33.17
N LEU A 19 33.71 -10.62 -34.29
CA LEU A 19 32.28 -10.88 -34.47
C LEU A 19 31.82 -12.16 -33.74
N LEU A 20 32.68 -13.18 -33.61
CA LEU A 20 32.37 -14.35 -32.77
C LEU A 20 32.45 -14.03 -31.26
N SER A 21 33.30 -13.09 -30.85
CA SER A 21 33.37 -12.61 -29.45
C SER A 21 32.16 -11.78 -29.01
N ALA A 22 31.41 -11.19 -29.95
CA ALA A 22 30.20 -10.42 -29.63
C ALA A 22 28.95 -11.30 -29.47
N ASN A 23 29.06 -12.61 -29.73
CA ASN A 23 27.94 -13.56 -29.67
C ASN A 23 27.96 -14.43 -28.41
N GLU A 24 28.86 -14.16 -27.46
CA GLU A 24 28.78 -14.68 -26.09
C GLU A 24 27.86 -13.77 -25.26
N TRP A 25 26.58 -13.79 -25.65
CA TRP A 25 25.48 -13.32 -24.81
C TRP A 25 25.65 -13.96 -23.42
N PRO A 26 25.58 -13.19 -22.32
CA PRO A 26 25.77 -13.77 -21.00
C PRO A 26 24.71 -14.83 -20.83
N ALA A 27 25.14 -16.06 -20.53
CA ALA A 27 24.25 -17.15 -20.17
C ALA A 27 23.15 -16.58 -19.28
N GLU A 28 21.89 -16.71 -19.73
CA GLU A 28 20.71 -16.40 -18.94
C GLU A 28 20.97 -16.96 -17.55
N ALA A 29 21.28 -16.07 -16.59
CA ALA A 29 21.64 -16.48 -15.26
C ALA A 29 20.43 -17.25 -14.77
N GLN A 30 20.55 -18.58 -14.70
CA GLN A 30 19.52 -19.44 -14.18
C GLN A 30 19.22 -18.89 -12.80
N LYS A 31 18.09 -18.16 -12.71
CA LYS A 31 17.62 -17.57 -11.46
C LYS A 31 17.55 -18.76 -10.51
N PRO A 32 18.36 -18.79 -9.43
CA PRO A 32 18.53 -20.02 -8.65
C PRO A 32 17.14 -20.48 -8.28
N GLU A 33 16.78 -21.65 -8.78
CA GLU A 33 15.50 -22.27 -8.48
C GLU A 33 15.51 -22.45 -6.96
N LYS A 34 14.73 -21.62 -6.26
CA LYS A 34 14.71 -21.62 -4.81
C LYS A 34 14.34 -23.03 -4.38
N GLU A 35 15.32 -23.79 -3.89
CA GLU A 35 15.07 -25.07 -3.27
C GLU A 35 13.98 -24.85 -2.22
N LYS A 36 12.85 -25.52 -2.41
CA LYS A 36 11.78 -25.55 -1.41
C LYS A 36 12.33 -26.35 -0.24
N HIS A 37 13.03 -25.69 0.67
CA HIS A 37 13.39 -26.30 1.94
C HIS A 37 12.10 -26.54 2.72
N GLU A 38 11.62 -27.78 2.72
CA GLU A 38 10.64 -28.25 3.69
C GLU A 38 11.30 -28.15 5.08
N LEU A 39 10.94 -27.11 5.82
CA LEU A 39 11.37 -26.92 7.20
C LEU A 39 10.79 -28.04 8.05
N LYS A 40 11.65 -28.86 8.67
CA LYS A 40 11.20 -29.82 9.67
C LYS A 40 11.05 -29.13 11.01
N PHE A 41 10.10 -29.59 11.81
CA PHE A 41 9.92 -29.08 13.16
C PHE A 41 11.18 -29.30 13.99
N GLY A 42 11.83 -28.23 14.42
CA GLY A 42 13.10 -28.25 15.17
C GLY A 42 14.32 -27.75 14.41
N ASP A 43 14.23 -27.53 13.10
CA ASP A 43 15.30 -26.91 12.32
C ASP A 43 15.45 -25.41 12.69
N PRO A 44 16.68 -24.87 12.72
CA PRO A 44 16.87 -23.43 12.88
C PRO A 44 16.26 -22.70 11.68
N LEU A 45 15.43 -21.69 11.96
CA LEU A 45 14.80 -20.89 10.91
C LEU A 45 15.86 -20.20 10.06
N PRO A 46 15.72 -20.20 8.72
CA PRO A 46 16.65 -19.48 7.87
C PRO A 46 16.58 -17.98 8.20
N ALA A 47 17.72 -17.29 8.12
CA ALA A 47 17.85 -15.89 8.55
C ALA A 47 16.86 -14.94 7.84
N ASN A 48 16.42 -15.31 6.63
CA ASN A 48 15.47 -14.56 5.81
C ASN A 48 14.00 -15.02 5.93
N ALA A 49 13.67 -16.02 6.78
CA ALA A 49 12.33 -16.61 6.86
C ALA A 49 11.22 -15.56 7.03
N PHE A 50 11.40 -14.63 7.96
CA PHE A 50 10.43 -13.56 8.23
C PHE A 50 10.27 -12.60 7.04
N VAL A 51 11.36 -12.32 6.33
CA VAL A 51 11.32 -11.45 5.14
C VAL A 51 10.54 -12.12 4.01
N GLU A 52 10.70 -13.43 3.83
CA GLU A 52 9.95 -14.18 2.82
C GLU A 52 8.46 -14.28 3.17
N LEU A 53 8.13 -14.55 4.43
CA LEU A 53 6.75 -14.57 4.91
C LEU A 53 6.09 -13.19 4.79
N ALA A 54 6.79 -12.11 5.14
CA ALA A 54 6.30 -10.75 4.98
C ALA A 54 6.03 -10.42 3.51
N LYS A 55 6.91 -10.81 2.58
CA LYS A 55 6.68 -10.63 1.13
C LYS A 55 5.42 -11.33 0.64
N LEU A 56 5.09 -12.49 1.23
CA LEU A 56 3.88 -13.24 0.90
C LEU A 56 2.61 -12.66 1.54
N ALA A 57 2.70 -12.18 2.79
CA ALA A 57 1.54 -11.73 3.56
C ALA A 57 1.20 -10.24 3.37
N ASN A 58 2.19 -9.38 3.13
CA ASN A 58 2.01 -7.93 2.98
C ASN A 58 0.92 -7.55 1.94
N PRO A 59 0.75 -8.26 0.81
CA PRO A 59 -0.29 -7.91 -0.15
C PRO A 59 -1.72 -8.00 0.38
N SER A 60 -1.95 -8.76 1.44
CA SER A 60 -3.25 -8.90 2.10
C SER A 60 -3.50 -7.83 3.15
N VAL A 61 -2.49 -7.08 3.57
CA VAL A 61 -2.62 -6.04 4.61
C VAL A 61 -2.92 -4.70 3.96
N VAL A 62 -3.95 -4.03 4.45
CA VAL A 62 -4.39 -2.71 3.98
C VAL A 62 -4.29 -1.68 5.09
N THR A 63 -4.11 -0.42 4.69
CA THR A 63 -4.23 0.73 5.60
C THR A 63 -5.62 1.32 5.45
N ILE A 64 -6.24 1.68 6.57
CA ILE A 64 -7.58 2.26 6.63
C ILE A 64 -7.45 3.66 7.21
N SER A 65 -7.96 4.66 6.51
CA SER A 65 -8.11 6.02 7.02
C SER A 65 -9.58 6.35 7.14
N THR A 66 -9.97 6.94 8.26
CA THR A 66 -11.34 7.36 8.53
C THR A 66 -11.40 8.85 8.77
N SER A 67 -12.52 9.46 8.40
CA SER A 67 -12.79 10.86 8.68
C SER A 67 -14.19 10.99 9.27
N THR A 68 -14.28 11.72 10.38
CA THR A 68 -15.52 12.02 11.08
C THR A 68 -15.67 13.53 11.12
N VAL A 69 -16.78 14.05 10.60
CA VAL A 69 -17.15 15.45 10.68
C VAL A 69 -17.90 15.64 12.00
N PRO A 70 -17.32 16.35 13.00
CA PRO A 70 -18.01 16.61 14.24
C PRO A 70 -19.32 17.33 13.98
N ARG A 71 -20.46 16.64 14.16
CA ARG A 71 -21.77 17.28 14.10
C ARG A 71 -21.93 18.10 15.36
N ARG A 72 -21.61 19.40 15.27
CA ARG A 72 -21.93 20.34 16.35
C ARG A 72 -23.43 20.24 16.63
N PRO A 73 -23.84 20.01 17.89
CA PRO A 73 -25.23 20.16 18.27
C PRO A 73 -25.64 21.58 17.88
N ARG A 74 -26.56 21.68 16.93
CA ARG A 74 -27.15 22.94 16.48
C ARG A 74 -28.04 23.43 17.64
N GLY A 75 -27.43 24.00 18.68
CA GLY A 75 -28.14 24.29 19.93
C GLY A 75 -27.31 24.60 21.18
N PHE A 76 -25.97 24.54 21.17
CA PHE A 76 -25.21 25.22 22.22
C PHE A 76 -25.33 26.71 21.97
N GLY A 77 -26.30 27.31 22.67
CA GLY A 77 -26.63 28.72 22.62
C GLY A 77 -25.36 29.55 22.75
N ARG A 78 -25.34 30.66 22.03
CA ARG A 78 -24.41 31.75 22.29
C ARG A 78 -24.37 31.97 23.80
N ASP A 79 -23.18 31.83 24.39
CA ASP A 79 -22.99 32.11 25.80
C ASP A 79 -23.44 33.57 26.02
N PRO A 80 -24.37 33.89 26.93
CA PRO A 80 -24.87 35.26 27.09
C PRO A 80 -23.75 36.28 27.33
N LEU A 81 -22.65 35.84 27.95
CA LEU A 81 -21.43 36.62 28.10
C LEU A 81 -20.71 36.93 26.78
N MET A 82 -20.69 36.00 25.84
CA MET A 82 -20.08 36.21 24.52
C MET A 82 -20.92 37.15 23.65
N ASP A 83 -22.25 37.08 23.73
CA ASP A 83 -23.14 38.04 23.05
C ASP A 83 -22.96 39.46 23.62
N MET A 84 -22.81 39.60 24.94
CA MET A 84 -22.50 40.90 25.57
C MET A 84 -21.13 41.43 25.15
N LEU A 85 -20.12 40.55 25.05
CA LEU A 85 -18.78 40.93 24.61
C LEU A 85 -18.76 41.39 23.14
N GLU A 86 -19.50 40.70 22.26
CA GLU A 86 -19.64 41.04 20.84
C GLU A 86 -20.33 42.41 20.68
N GLN A 87 -21.39 42.67 21.45
CA GLN A 87 -22.09 43.97 21.43
C GLN A 87 -21.24 45.12 22.02
N MET A 88 -20.39 44.84 23.01
CA MET A 88 -19.58 45.87 23.69
C MET A 88 -18.27 46.20 22.98
N TYR A 89 -17.62 45.21 22.35
CA TYR A 89 -16.29 45.38 21.74
C TYR A 89 -16.27 45.17 20.22
N GLY A 90 -17.39 44.82 19.58
CA GLY A 90 -17.47 44.60 18.13
C GLY A 90 -16.65 43.39 17.64
N PHE A 91 -16.26 42.49 18.54
CA PHE A 91 -15.56 41.25 18.20
C PHE A 91 -16.57 40.19 17.78
N SER A 92 -16.70 39.94 16.47
CA SER A 92 -17.31 38.69 16.02
C SER A 92 -16.31 37.54 16.18
N PRO A 93 -16.62 36.48 16.93
CA PRO A 93 -15.79 35.30 16.96
C PRO A 93 -15.71 34.74 15.54
N MET A 94 -14.48 34.57 15.02
CA MET A 94 -14.29 33.94 13.71
C MET A 94 -15.02 32.59 13.69
N PRO A 95 -15.67 32.23 12.56
CA PRO A 95 -16.29 30.92 12.43
C PRO A 95 -15.20 29.87 12.66
N GLN A 96 -15.31 29.19 13.80
CA GLN A 96 -14.37 28.16 14.19
C GLN A 96 -14.57 27.00 13.21
N ASN A 97 -13.66 26.91 12.23
CA ASN A 97 -13.74 25.92 11.17
C ASN A 97 -13.70 24.53 11.82
N VAL A 98 -14.78 23.76 11.67
CA VAL A 98 -14.86 22.42 12.25
C VAL A 98 -13.92 21.54 11.45
N GLN A 99 -12.75 21.25 12.02
CA GLN A 99 -11.79 20.37 11.39
C GLN A 99 -12.29 18.92 11.50
N PRO A 100 -12.29 18.15 10.40
CA PRO A 100 -12.60 16.72 10.46
C PRO A 100 -11.60 16.01 11.37
N MET A 101 -12.10 15.10 12.20
CA MET A 101 -11.26 14.19 12.97
C MET A 101 -10.86 13.03 12.09
N HIS A 102 -9.57 12.72 12.03
CA HIS A 102 -9.05 11.64 11.22
C HIS A 102 -8.66 10.46 12.11
N GLY A 103 -8.99 9.25 11.67
CA GLY A 103 -8.56 7.99 12.25
C GLY A 103 -7.66 7.22 11.29
N LEU A 104 -6.77 6.40 11.85
CA LEU A 104 -5.89 5.50 11.10
C LEU A 104 -5.96 4.11 11.72
N GLY A 105 -6.04 3.09 10.88
CA GLY A 105 -6.01 1.70 11.29
C GLY A 105 -5.50 0.80 10.17
N SER A 106 -5.54 -0.50 10.42
CA SER A 106 -5.18 -1.53 9.45
C SER A 106 -6.32 -2.52 9.25
N GLY A 107 -6.23 -3.31 8.19
CA GLY A 107 -7.16 -4.40 7.93
C GLY A 107 -6.55 -5.48 7.05
N PHE A 108 -7.32 -6.53 6.84
CA PHE A 108 -6.93 -7.69 6.03
C PHE A 108 -7.92 -7.91 4.90
N LEU A 109 -7.44 -7.95 3.66
CA LEU A 109 -8.21 -8.37 2.50
C LEU A 109 -8.43 -9.88 2.56
N ILE A 110 -9.68 -10.29 2.81
CA ILE A 110 -10.05 -11.70 3.00
C ILE A 110 -10.68 -12.34 1.76
N ARG A 111 -11.13 -11.54 0.79
CA ARG A 111 -11.69 -12.03 -0.48
C ARG A 111 -11.36 -11.11 -1.63
N GLU A 112 -11.14 -11.71 -2.80
CA GLU A 112 -10.95 -11.03 -4.10
C GLU A 112 -12.13 -10.15 -4.51
N SER A 113 -13.29 -10.30 -3.86
CA SER A 113 -14.40 -9.39 -4.11
C SER A 113 -14.15 -8.01 -3.50
N GLY A 114 -13.19 -7.83 -2.59
CA GLY A 114 -12.90 -6.56 -1.92
C GLY A 114 -13.43 -6.50 -0.49
N MET A 115 -13.52 -7.66 0.17
CA MET A 115 -13.96 -7.77 1.57
C MET A 115 -12.76 -7.65 2.49
N ILE A 116 -12.86 -6.78 3.49
CA ILE A 116 -11.76 -6.45 4.39
C ILE A 116 -12.22 -6.58 5.84
N LEU A 117 -11.43 -7.29 6.63
CA LEU A 117 -11.63 -7.43 8.07
C LEU A 117 -10.79 -6.40 8.81
N THR A 118 -11.36 -5.73 9.80
CA THR A 118 -10.69 -4.72 10.63
C THR A 118 -11.33 -4.69 12.02
N ASN A 119 -10.87 -3.79 12.88
CA ASN A 119 -11.46 -3.53 14.17
C ASN A 119 -12.72 -2.65 14.04
N ASN A 120 -13.73 -2.90 14.88
CA ASN A 120 -14.94 -2.07 14.91
C ASN A 120 -14.62 -0.63 15.30
N HIS A 121 -13.78 -0.41 16.32
CA HIS A 121 -13.42 0.94 16.76
C HIS A 121 -12.72 1.79 15.69
N VAL A 122 -12.12 1.18 14.66
CA VAL A 122 -11.48 1.91 13.55
C VAL A 122 -12.53 2.58 12.66
N VAL A 123 -13.67 1.91 12.46
CA VAL A 123 -14.71 2.32 11.50
C VAL A 123 -15.99 2.85 12.17
N ALA A 124 -16.13 2.65 13.48
CA ALA A 124 -17.29 3.09 14.24
C ALA A 124 -17.44 4.63 14.18
N GLY A 125 -18.61 5.09 13.75
CA GLY A 125 -18.93 6.53 13.68
C GLY A 125 -18.21 7.31 12.58
N ALA A 126 -17.42 6.66 11.73
CA ALA A 126 -16.76 7.32 10.60
C ALA A 126 -17.79 7.74 9.54
N ASP A 127 -17.73 9.00 9.09
CA ASP A 127 -18.53 9.48 7.97
C ASP A 127 -17.93 9.03 6.63
N GLN A 128 -16.60 8.93 6.55
CA GLN A 128 -15.87 8.45 5.38
C GLN A 128 -14.83 7.42 5.78
N ILE A 129 -14.73 6.33 5.01
CA ILE A 129 -13.74 5.27 5.17
C ILE A 129 -12.99 5.11 3.84
N MET A 130 -11.68 5.29 3.88
CA MET A 130 -10.79 5.15 2.73
C MET A 130 -9.78 4.03 3.00
N VAL A 131 -9.59 3.17 2.02
CA VAL A 131 -8.68 2.02 2.11
C VAL A 131 -7.55 2.19 1.11
N HIS A 132 -6.32 1.97 1.58
CA HIS A 132 -5.10 2.04 0.81
C HIS A 132 -4.51 0.63 0.69
N LEU A 133 -4.40 0.11 -0.54
CA LEU A 133 -3.83 -1.22 -0.79
C LEU A 133 -2.35 -1.12 -1.15
N SER A 134 -1.49 -1.48 -0.21
CA SER A 134 -0.02 -1.43 -0.34
C SER A 134 0.53 -2.24 -1.52
N SER A 135 -0.17 -3.30 -1.94
CA SER A 135 0.28 -4.22 -2.99
C SER A 135 0.04 -3.76 -4.42
N ARG A 136 -0.91 -2.86 -4.66
CA ARG A 136 -1.35 -2.49 -6.02
C ARG A 136 -1.22 -1.00 -6.34
N GLY A 137 -0.25 -0.34 -5.71
CA GLY A 137 0.08 1.08 -5.90
C GLY A 137 -0.62 2.00 -4.90
N GLU A 138 -0.43 3.31 -5.04
CA GLU A 138 -1.01 4.33 -4.14
C GLU A 138 -2.52 4.57 -4.37
N LYS A 139 -3.26 3.55 -4.80
CA LYS A 139 -4.71 3.65 -5.03
C LYS A 139 -5.46 3.65 -3.72
N GLN A 140 -6.40 4.58 -3.62
CA GLN A 140 -7.33 4.71 -2.50
C GLN A 140 -8.73 4.31 -2.96
N PHE A 141 -9.42 3.52 -2.14
CA PHE A 141 -10.77 3.04 -2.42
C PHE A 141 -11.71 3.46 -1.30
N SER A 142 -12.87 3.99 -1.67
CA SER A 142 -13.96 4.21 -0.71
C SER A 142 -14.47 2.86 -0.22
N ALA A 143 -14.76 2.77 1.07
CA ALA A 143 -15.31 1.56 1.67
C ALA A 143 -16.62 1.81 2.41
N LYS A 144 -17.42 0.76 2.53
CA LYS A 144 -18.67 0.73 3.30
C LYS A 144 -18.64 -0.38 4.31
N VAL A 145 -19.23 -0.15 5.47
CA VAL A 145 -19.41 -1.18 6.49
C VAL A 145 -20.49 -2.16 6.01
N VAL A 146 -20.13 -3.45 5.96
CA VAL A 146 -21.06 -4.55 5.67
C VAL A 146 -21.71 -5.04 6.97
N GLY A 147 -20.94 -5.09 8.05
CA GLY A 147 -21.41 -5.41 9.40
C GLY A 147 -20.29 -5.27 10.42
N SER A 148 -20.67 -5.14 11.69
CA SER A 148 -19.73 -5.08 12.81
C SER A 148 -20.30 -5.75 14.06
N ASP A 149 -19.39 -6.15 14.94
CA ASP A 149 -19.67 -6.69 16.28
C ASP A 149 -18.86 -5.90 17.31
N GLU A 150 -19.55 -5.08 18.11
CA GLU A 150 -18.94 -4.26 19.16
C GLU A 150 -18.33 -5.11 20.28
N ARG A 151 -18.89 -6.29 20.56
CA ARG A 151 -18.45 -7.13 21.69
C ARG A 151 -17.08 -7.76 21.43
N THR A 152 -16.80 -8.12 20.18
CA THR A 152 -15.50 -8.68 19.76
C THR A 152 -14.58 -7.63 19.12
N ASP A 153 -15.06 -6.39 18.97
CA ASP A 153 -14.37 -5.31 18.28
C ASP A 153 -13.96 -5.67 16.85
N ILE A 154 -14.84 -6.35 16.11
CA ILE A 154 -14.59 -6.78 14.73
C ILE A 154 -15.55 -6.07 13.77
N ALA A 155 -15.05 -5.64 12.63
CA ALA A 155 -15.85 -5.12 11.53
C ALA A 155 -15.45 -5.69 10.18
N LEU A 156 -16.45 -5.84 9.32
CA LEU A 156 -16.31 -6.25 7.94
C LEU A 156 -16.68 -5.07 7.05
N ILE A 157 -15.74 -4.61 6.24
CA ILE A 157 -15.93 -3.53 5.27
C ILE A 157 -15.75 -4.03 3.84
N LYS A 158 -16.31 -3.28 2.91
CA LYS A 158 -16.28 -3.55 1.48
C LYS A 158 -15.75 -2.34 0.73
N ILE A 159 -14.72 -2.52 -0.09
CA ILE A 159 -14.25 -1.48 -1.01
C ILE A 159 -15.06 -1.48 -2.31
N ASP A 160 -15.31 -0.28 -2.83
CA ASP A 160 -15.97 -0.06 -4.11
C ASP A 160 -14.93 -0.11 -5.26
N GLY A 161 -15.10 -1.02 -6.23
CA GLY A 161 -14.20 -1.16 -7.38
C GLY A 161 -14.31 -2.54 -8.06
N LYS A 162 -13.76 -2.68 -9.27
CA LYS A 162 -13.63 -3.97 -9.97
C LYS A 162 -12.17 -4.44 -10.15
N ASP A 163 -11.20 -3.55 -9.91
CA ASP A 163 -9.77 -3.77 -10.14
C ASP A 163 -8.91 -3.27 -8.95
N PHE A 164 -8.95 -4.01 -7.83
CA PHE A 164 -8.16 -3.78 -6.61
C PHE A 164 -7.35 -5.01 -6.24
#